data_AF-A0AAP8PNC2-F1
#
_entry.id   AF-A0AAP8PNC2-F1
#
_cell.length_a   1.000
_cell.length_b   1.000
_cell.length_c   1.000
_cell.angle_alpha   90.00
_cell.angle_beta   90.00
_cell.angle_gamma   90.00
#
_symmetry.space_group_name_H-M   'P 1'
#
loop_
_entity.id
_entity.type
_entity.pdbx_description
1 polymer ?
#
loop_
_entity_poly.entity_id
_entity_poly.type
_entity_poly.pdbx_seq_one_letter_code
_entity_poly.pdbx_strand_id
1 'polypeptide(L)' 'MLGFWIIFALTVLVAVYTGIVFFTNLWNKDKDKKSATSDKNNLYGIIFVVFVIVALIELFYVR' A
#
# COMPACT_ATOMS: atom_id res chain seq x y z
N MET A 1 -24.36 -3.20 -7.38
CA MET A 1 -23.97 -2.46 -6.15
C MET A 1 -23.20 -3.34 -5.16
N LEU A 2 -23.72 -4.50 -4.71
CA LEU A 2 -23.01 -5.41 -3.79
C LEU A 2 -21.63 -5.91 -4.27
N GLY A 3 -21.50 -6.27 -5.54
CA GLY A 3 -20.20 -6.74 -6.09
C GLY A 3 -19.09 -5.68 -6.06
N PHE A 4 -19.42 -4.43 -6.38
CA PHE A 4 -18.47 -3.30 -6.30
C PHE A 4 -18.00 -3.05 -4.86
N TRP A 5 -18.89 -3.22 -3.88
CA TRP A 5 -18.56 -3.01 -2.48
C TRP A 5 -17.61 -4.08 -1.92
N ILE A 6 -17.76 -5.33 -2.37
CA ILE A 6 -16.81 -6.42 -2.08
C ILE A 6 -15.43 -6.14 -2.67
N ILE A 7 -15.37 -5.71 -3.93
CA ILE A 7 -14.10 -5.45 -4.63
C ILE A 7 -13.38 -4.28 -3.95
N PHE A 8 -14.09 -3.21 -3.65
CA PHE A 8 -13.56 -2.05 -2.92
C PHE A 8 -13.01 -2.43 -1.55
N ALA A 9 -13.74 -3.23 -0.77
CA ALA A 9 -13.26 -3.70 0.54
C ALA A 9 -11.99 -4.55 0.42
N LEU A 10 -11.88 -5.38 -0.63
CA LEU A 10 -10.68 -6.17 -0.92
C LEU A 10 -9.49 -5.27 -1.30
N THR A 11 -9.71 -4.26 -2.15
CA THR A 11 -8.68 -3.28 -2.55
C THR A 11 -8.12 -2.55 -1.33
N VAL A 12 -9.01 -2.06 -0.45
CA VAL A 12 -8.61 -1.37 0.78
C VAL A 12 -7.86 -2.31 1.72
N LEU A 13 -8.28 -3.56 1.86
CA LEU A 13 -7.60 -4.55 2.72
C LEU A 13 -6.16 -4.81 2.27
N VAL A 14 -5.95 -4.97 0.95
CA VAL A 14 -4.60 -5.16 0.37
C VAL A 14 -3.76 -3.90 0.53
N ALA A 15 -4.33 -2.71 0.31
CA ALA A 15 -3.66 -1.42 0.49
C ALA A 15 -3.19 -1.22 1.94
N VAL A 16 -4.02 -1.56 2.93
CA VAL A 16 -3.67 -1.46 4.36
C VAL A 16 -2.59 -2.46 4.71
N TYR A 17 -2.70 -3.73 4.29
CA TYR A 17 -1.67 -4.74 4.56
C TYR A 17 -0.31 -4.35 3.96
N THR A 18 -0.27 -3.94 2.69
CA THR A 18 0.97 -3.53 2.04
C THR A 18 1.53 -2.24 2.65
N GLY A 19 0.66 -1.31 3.03
CA GLY A 19 1.03 -0.07 3.71
C GLY A 19 1.66 -0.30 5.08
N ILE A 20 1.07 -1.16 5.91
CA ILE A 20 1.61 -1.52 7.22
C ILE A 20 2.97 -2.19 7.05
N VAL A 21 3.09 -3.20 6.18
CA VAL A 21 4.37 -3.89 5.92
C VAL A 21 5.44 -2.91 5.42
N PHE A 22 5.07 -1.97 4.55
CA PHE A 22 5.97 -0.94 4.06
C PHE A 22 6.41 0.02 5.17
N PHE A 23 5.47 0.58 5.95
CA PHE A 23 5.78 1.49 7.05
C PHE A 23 6.57 0.81 8.17
N THR A 24 6.26 -0.45 8.51
CA THR A 24 7.03 -1.23 9.50
C THR A 24 8.45 -1.48 9.01
N ASN A 25 8.65 -1.80 7.73
CA ASN A 25 9.98 -1.94 7.14
C ASN A 25 10.73 -0.60 7.05
N LEU A 26 10.02 0.52 6.85
CA LEU A 26 10.61 1.86 6.82
C LEU A 26 11.06 2.29 8.22
N TRP A 27 10.20 2.10 9.22
CA TRP A 27 10.46 2.41 10.63
C TRP A 27 11.63 1.59 11.20
N ASN A 28 11.74 0.31 10.81
CA ASN A 28 12.88 -0.52 11.20
C ASN A 28 14.16 -0.16 10.44
N LYS A 29 14.07 0.42 9.23
CA LYS A 29 15.23 0.94 8.49
C LYS A 29 15.88 2.15 9.16
N ASP A 30 15.12 3.01 9.81
CA ASP A 30 15.67 4.12 10.60
C ASP A 30 16.46 3.66 11.83
N LYS A 31 16.17 2.45 12.34
CA LYS A 31 16.95 1.83 13.42
C LYS A 31 18.19 1.08 12.93
N ASP A 32 18.21 0.66 11.67
CA ASP A 32 19.28 -0.16 11.09
C ASP A 32 20.09 0.65 10.07
N LYS A 33 20.81 1.65 10.58
CA LYS A 33 21.64 2.59 9.82
C LYS A 33 22.93 1.93 9.31
N LYS A 34 22.87 0.72 8.73
CA LYS A 34 24.05 0.05 8.17
C LYS A 34 23.75 -1.16 7.26
N SER A 35 22.89 -1.03 6.24
CA SER A 35 22.92 -2.03 5.15
C SER A 35 22.52 -1.45 3.81
N ALA A 36 23.49 -1.47 2.89
CA ALA A 36 23.38 -1.09 1.50
C ALA A 36 22.49 -2.08 0.71
N THR A 37 21.18 -2.01 0.91
CA THR A 37 20.19 -2.69 0.07
C THR A 37 19.03 -1.73 -0.18
N SER A 38 19.28 -0.78 -1.07
CA SER A 38 18.41 0.38 -1.31
C SER A 38 17.27 0.11 -2.30
N ASP A 39 17.28 -1.01 -3.03
CA ASP A 39 16.38 -1.16 -4.19
C ASP A 39 15.01 -1.82 -3.88
N LYS A 40 14.90 -2.68 -2.86
CA LYS A 40 13.66 -3.44 -2.63
C LYS A 40 12.57 -2.68 -1.88
N ASN A 41 12.93 -1.74 -1.01
CA ASN A 41 11.92 -0.98 -0.25
C ASN A 41 11.17 0.03 -1.13
N ASN A 42 11.83 0.59 -2.15
CA ASN A 42 11.18 1.54 -3.05
C ASN A 42 9.98 0.91 -3.77
N LEU A 43 10.07 -0.40 -4.08
CA LEU A 43 9.00 -1.15 -4.70
C LEU A 43 7.75 -1.27 -3.82
N TYR A 44 7.89 -1.56 -2.52
CA TYR A 44 6.74 -1.65 -1.60
C TYR A 44 6.04 -0.30 -1.41
N GLY A 45 6.78 0.80 -1.41
CA GLY A 45 6.21 2.15 -1.36
C GLY A 45 5.44 2.49 -2.63
N ILE A 46 6.00 2.15 -3.79
CA ILE A 46 5.33 2.30 -5.09
C ILE A 46 4.05 1.46 -5.13
N ILE A 47 4.09 0.19 -4.69
CA ILE A 47 2.91 -0.70 -4.64
C ILE A 47 1.83 -0.12 -3.73
N PHE A 48 2.20 0.43 -2.57
CA PHE A 48 1.26 1.09 -1.67
C PHE A 48 0.61 2.31 -2.32
N VAL A 49 1.40 3.21 -2.93
CA VAL A 49 0.88 4.41 -3.60
C VAL A 49 -0.04 4.04 -4.76
N VAL A 50 0.31 3.04 -5.57
CA VAL A 50 -0.53 2.55 -6.67
C VAL A 50 -1.88 2.04 -6.13
N PHE A 51 -1.87 1.22 -5.07
CA PHE A 51 -3.11 0.71 -4.48
C PHE A 51 -3.99 1.80 -3.85
N VAL A 52 -3.39 2.83 -3.25
CA VAL A 52 -4.11 3.98 -2.70
C VAL A 52 -4.75 4.81 -3.82
N ILE A 53 -4.04 5.06 -4.91
CA ILE A 53 -4.58 5.77 -6.08
C ILE A 53 -5.76 4.99 -6.68
N VAL A 54 -5.63 3.67 -6.84
CA VAL A 54 -6.73 2.82 -7.34
C VAL A 54 -7.93 2.88 -6.39
N ALA A 55 -7.71 2.78 -5.07
CA ALA A 55 -8.80 2.86 -4.09
C ALA A 55 -9.50 4.24 -4.12
N LEU A 56 -8.76 5.34 -4.31
CA LEU A 56 -9.34 6.68 -4.46
C LEU A 56 -10.13 6.82 -5.76
N ILE A 57 -9.62 6.29 -6.87
CA ILE A 57 -10.33 6.27 -8.15
C ILE A 57 -11.63 5.45 -8.00
N GLU A 58 -11.56 4.26 -7.40
CA GLU A 58 -12.77 3.46 -7.11
C GLU A 58 -13.75 4.25 -6.23
N LEU A 59 -13.28 4.90 -5.16
CA LEU A 59 -14.14 5.67 -4.25
C LEU A 59 -14.85 6.85 -4.92
N PHE A 60 -14.15 7.62 -5.76
CA PHE A 60 -14.67 8.83 -6.41
C PHE A 60 -15.41 8.56 -7.73
N TYR A 61 -15.12 7.44 -8.41
CA TYR A 61 -15.74 7.08 -9.69
C TYR A 61 -16.95 6.16 -9.51
N VAL A 62 -16.98 5.32 -8.46
CA VAL A 62 -18.13 4.45 -8.14
C VAL A 62 -19.20 5.17 -7.31
N ARG A 63 -18.83 6.24 -6.60
CA ARG A 63 -19.77 7.11 -5.87
C ARG A 63 -20.30 8.23 -6.75
#